data_AF-A0A015YMW2-F1
#
_entry.id   AF-A0A015YMW2-F1
#
_cell.length_a   1.000
_cell.length_b   1.000
_cell.length_c   1.000
_cell.angle_alpha   90.00
_cell.angle_beta   90.00
_cell.angle_gamma   90.00
#
_symmetry.space_group_name_H-M   'P 1'
#
loop_
_entity.id
_entity.type
_entity.pdbx_description
1 polymer ?
#
loop_
_entity_poly.entity_id
_entity_poly.type
_entity_poly.pdbx_seq_one_letter_code
_entity_poly.pdbx_strand_id
1 'polypeptide(L)' 'MKLDDFTGVLSLEHLDVNTMVYLYSEQGELIEKIHSTKSSATFTLPQKGMYVLVIHCLSYPVEVRRVIY' A
#
# COMPACT_ATOMS: atom_id res chain seq x y z
N MET A 1 -1.82 -9.59 -1.13
CA MET A 1 -2.48 -8.37 -0.60
C MET A 1 -3.78 -8.79 0.03
N LYS A 2 -4.02 -8.38 1.27
CA LYS A 2 -5.24 -8.71 2.02
C LYS A 2 -5.71 -7.47 2.78
N LEU A 3 -6.99 -7.15 2.68
CA LEU A 3 -7.63 -6.09 3.45
C LEU A 3 -8.50 -6.75 4.53
N ASP A 4 -8.41 -6.25 5.76
CA ASP A 4 -9.31 -6.60 6.84
C ASP A 4 -10.44 -5.55 6.93
N ASP A 5 -11.65 -5.94 6.57
CA ASP A 5 -12.81 -5.03 6.46
C ASP A 5 -13.33 -4.53 7.81
N PHE A 6 -12.90 -5.13 8.92
CA PHE A 6 -13.30 -4.73 10.27
C PHE A 6 -12.33 -3.71 10.87
N THR A 7 -11.04 -3.85 10.60
CA THR A 7 -9.98 -3.04 11.18
C THR A 7 -9.40 -2.00 10.21
N GLY A 8 -9.64 -2.15 8.89
CA GLY A 8 -9.07 -1.30 7.86
C GLY A 8 -7.59 -1.56 7.60
N VAL A 9 -7.05 -2.67 8.09
CA VAL A 9 -5.63 -3.01 7.90
C VAL A 9 -5.43 -3.66 6.53
N LEU A 10 -4.64 -3.00 5.69
CA LEU A 10 -4.19 -3.51 4.40
C LEU A 10 -2.79 -4.12 4.55
N SER A 11 -2.67 -5.42 4.35
CA SER A 11 -1.42 -6.17 4.42
C SER A 11 -0.89 -6.52 3.03
N LEU A 12 0.37 -6.17 2.80
CA LEU A 12 1.17 -6.56 1.65
C LEU A 12 2.20 -7.60 2.11
N GLU A 13 2.25 -8.72 1.39
CA GLU A 13 3.17 -9.82 1.64
C GLU A 13 3.96 -10.09 0.37
N HIS A 14 5.11 -10.74 0.51
CA HIS A 14 6.04 -11.04 -0.59
C HIS A 14 6.56 -9.78 -1.29
N LEU A 15 6.76 -8.70 -0.53
CA LEU A 15 7.48 -7.53 -1.02
C LEU A 15 8.97 -7.84 -1.13
N ASP A 16 9.62 -7.35 -2.17
CA ASP A 16 11.08 -7.38 -2.25
C ASP A 16 11.68 -6.36 -1.26
N VAL A 17 12.88 -6.67 -0.76
CA VAL A 17 13.64 -5.75 0.09
C VAL A 17 13.96 -4.47 -0.71
N ASN A 18 13.85 -3.31 -0.06
CA ASN A 18 13.98 -1.98 -0.66
C ASN A 18 12.83 -1.56 -1.59
N THR A 19 11.67 -2.21 -1.47
CA THR A 19 10.45 -1.71 -2.13
C THR A 19 9.92 -0.48 -1.39
N MET A 20 9.66 0.60 -2.14
CA MET A 20 8.94 1.77 -1.66
C MET A 20 7.45 1.59 -1.96
N VAL A 21 6.61 1.74 -0.94
CA VAL A 21 5.16 1.65 -1.09
C VAL A 21 4.54 2.96 -0.64
N TYR A 22 3.69 3.52 -1.48
CA TYR A 22 2.97 4.76 -1.25
C TYR A 22 1.47 4.49 -1.25
N LEU A 23 0.77 5.03 -0.26
CA LEU A 23 -0.67 4.97 -0.16
C LEU A 23 -1.24 6.37 -0.39
N TYR A 24 -2.13 6.48 -1.35
CA TYR A 24 -2.83 7.71 -1.69
C TYR A 24 -4.33 7.58 -1.45
N SER A 25 -4.96 8.69 -1.07
CA SER A 25 -6.41 8.83 -1.06
C SER A 25 -6.97 8.84 -2.48
N GLU A 26 -8.30 8.69 -2.60
CA GLU A 26 -9.02 8.88 -3.85
C GLU A 26 -8.77 10.25 -4.50
N GLN A 27 -8.53 11.29 -3.68
CA GLN A 27 -8.27 12.65 -4.14
C GLN A 27 -6.81 12.87 -4.57
N GLY A 28 -5.97 11.84 -4.46
CA GLY A 28 -4.55 11.89 -4.83
C GLY A 28 -3.63 12.43 -3.72
N GLU A 29 -4.13 12.57 -2.49
CA GLU A 29 -3.29 12.99 -1.36
C GLU A 29 -2.46 11.81 -0.86
N LEU A 30 -1.17 12.04 -0.60
CA LEU A 30 -0.32 11.01 0.00
C LEU A 30 -0.68 10.84 1.48
N ILE A 31 -1.19 9.66 1.84
CA ILE A 31 -1.56 9.30 3.20
C ILE A 31 -0.34 8.75 3.94
N GLU A 32 0.36 7.80 3.33
CA GLU A 32 1.45 7.10 3.98
C GLU A 32 2.50 6.62 2.97
N LYS A 33 3.75 6.58 3.42
CA LYS A 33 4.88 6.06 2.66
C LYS A 33 5.66 5.10 3.54
N ILE A 34 5.89 3.89 3.03
CA ILE A 34 6.69 2.86 3.70
C ILE A 34 7.88 2.52 2.81
N HIS A 35 9.08 2.60 3.37
CA HIS A 35 10.26 1.95 2.81
C HIS A 35 10.36 0.56 3.41
N SER A 36 10.00 -0.46 2.64
CA SER A 36 10.00 -1.82 3.11
C SER A 36 11.43 -2.34 3.21
N THR A 37 11.90 -2.50 4.45
CA THR A 37 13.13 -3.25 4.77
C THR A 37 12.86 -4.73 5.04
N LYS A 38 11.58 -5.14 5.03
CA LYS A 38 11.08 -6.50 5.25
C LYS A 38 10.31 -6.98 4.01
N SER A 39 9.94 -8.26 4.01
CA SER A 39 9.11 -8.86 2.95
C SER A 39 7.61 -8.58 3.08
N SER A 40 7.23 -7.67 3.98
CA SER A 40 5.84 -7.28 4.21
C SER A 40 5.73 -5.83 4.67
N ALA A 41 4.58 -5.23 4.38
CA ALA A 41 4.20 -3.90 4.82
C ALA A 41 2.69 -3.89 5.15
N THR A 42 2.31 -3.06 6.11
CA THR A 42 0.92 -2.91 6.55
C THR A 42 0.56 -1.44 6.56
N PHE A 43 -0.65 -1.12 6.11
CA PHE A 43 -1.23 0.21 6.13
C PHE A 43 -2.53 0.18 6.92
N THR A 44 -2.83 1.25 7.64
CA THR A 44 -4.14 1.42 8.28
C THR A 44 -4.93 2.43 7.48
N LEU A 45 -6.02 1.99 6.83
CA LEU A 45 -6.88 2.85 6.05
C LEU A 45 -7.80 3.64 7.00
N PRO A 46 -7.73 4.99 7.01
CA PRO A 46 -8.38 5.81 8.04
C PRO A 46 -9.91 5.78 7.96
N GLN A 47 -10.47 5.57 6.77
CA GLN A 47 -11.91 5.55 6.52
C GLN A 47 -12.27 4.66 5.34
N LYS A 48 -13.53 4.23 5.25
CA LYS A 48 -14.02 3.51 4.07
C LYS A 48 -13.96 4.41 2.84
N GLY A 49 -13.59 3.84 1.71
CA GLY A 49 -13.40 4.56 0.46
C GLY A 49 -12.39 3.90 -0.47
N MET A 50 -12.06 4.63 -1.54
CA MET A 50 -11.08 4.21 -2.52
C MET A 50 -9.70 4.74 -2.18
N TYR A 51 -8.70 3.90 -2.37
CA TYR A 51 -7.30 4.22 -2.19
C TYR A 51 -6.48 3.74 -3.38
N VAL A 52 -5.36 4.42 -3.62
CA VAL A 52 -4.39 4.03 -4.64
C VAL A 52 -3.08 3.67 -3.96
N LEU A 53 -2.61 2.47 -4.23
CA LEU A 53 -1.35 1.95 -3.74
C LEU A 53 -0.34 1.96 -4.90
N VAL A 54 0.82 2.58 -4.69
CA VAL A 54 1.92 2.60 -5.65
C VAL A 54 3.09 1.84 -5.05
N ILE A 55 3.50 0.76 -5.70
CA ILE A 55 4.60 -0.12 -5.30
C ILE A 55 5.75 0.11 -6.28
N HIS A 56 6.89 0.56 -5.76
CA HIS A 56 8.07 0.86 -6.56
C HIS A 56 9.29 0.12 -6.00
N CYS A 57 9.79 -0.84 -6.76
CA CYS A 57 11.04 -1.54 -6.50
C CYS A 57 12.03 -1.21 -7.62
N LEU A 58 13.30 -0.94 -7.31
CA LEU A 58 14.30 -0.54 -8.30
C LEU A 58 14.52 -1.58 -9.42
N SER A 59 14.19 -2.84 -9.14
CA SER A 59 14.40 -3.96 -10.06
C SER A 59 13.21 -4.21 -11.00
N TYR A 60 12.06 -3.56 -10.79
CA TYR A 60 10.81 -3.84 -11.50
C TYR A 60 10.07 -2.55 -11.89
N PRO A 61 9.18 -2.60 -12.91
CA PRO A 61 8.29 -1.49 -13.19
C PRO A 61 7.43 -1.10 -11.99
N VAL A 62 7.06 0.18 -11.92
CA VAL A 62 6.10 0.67 -10.91
C VAL A 62 4.78 -0.07 -11.07
N GLU A 63 4.27 -0.63 -9.98
CA GLU A 63 2.95 -1.24 -9.92
C GLU A 63 1.97 -0.30 -9.23
N VAL A 64 0.81 -0.07 -9.84
CA VAL A 64 -0.26 0.75 -9.28
C VAL A 64 -1.49 -0.13 -9.08
N ARG A 65 -2.02 -0.16 -7.85
CA ARG A 65 -3.20 -0.93 -7.49
C ARG A 65 -4.25 -0.04 -6.86
N ARG A 66 -5.50 -0.28 -7.23
CA ARG A 66 -6.66 0.31 -6.57
C ARG A 66 -7.14 -0.60 -5.45
N VAL A 67 -7.45 0.00 -4.30
CA VAL A 67 -8.00 -0.69 -3.12
C VAL A 67 -9.33 -0.03 -2.75
N ILE A 68 -10.31 -0.83 -2.35
CA ILE A 68 -11.63 -0.37 -1.88
C ILE A 68 -11.80 -0.91 -0.47
N TYR A 69 -12.07 -0.03 0.50
CA TYR A 69 -12.34 -0.33 1.90
C TYR A 69 -13.76 0.08 2.29
#